data_AF-A0A1F2QDH1-F1
#
_entry.id   AF-A0A1F2QDH1-F1
#
_cell.length_a   1.000
_cell.length_b   1.000
_cell.length_c   1.000
_cell.angle_alpha   90.00
_cell.angle_beta   90.00
_cell.angle_gamma   90.00
#
_symmetry.space_group_name_H-M   'P 1'
#
loop_
_entity.id
_entity.type
_entity.pdbx_description
1 polymer ?
#
loop_
_entity_poly.entity_id
_entity_poly.type
_entity_poly.pdbx_seq_one_letter_code
_entity_poly.pdbx_strand_id
1 'polypeptide(L)'
;MNIIGICGRKNSGKSTIARMIAELVPGTVEVQLAAPMKKFCADVFGWSDATLNGPSEMRETPDERYMRGRVCPCCKGSGQTSDLDLCCAGCDGTGMLGRTLANQVPEDDVKYKPIYLTPRYALQRLGTEFGRHCYEDVWIDYALCRAERRLAEKLTKMCENCGSGWLGPQAAQCADCRAAGVETVSKYRVVVIPDVRFINEARRIREVGGQVWRVRRPHGMICDTHASESEQFSDEMSKYVNHDIENLPTMNLTALRKLVWGLIELREWT
;
A
#
# COMPACT_ATOMS: atom_id res chain seq x y z
N MET A 1 -5.37 -18.56 -9.08
CA MET A 1 -4.44 -17.46 -8.74
C MET A 1 -4.30 -17.47 -7.24
N ASN A 2 -3.09 -17.47 -6.71
CA ASN A 2 -2.85 -17.54 -5.28
C ASN A 2 -2.41 -16.16 -4.77
N ILE A 3 -3.26 -15.51 -3.98
CA ILE A 3 -3.03 -14.14 -3.49
C ILE A 3 -2.57 -14.19 -2.03
N ILE A 4 -1.51 -13.44 -1.72
CA ILE A 4 -1.06 -13.16 -0.36
C ILE A 4 -1.16 -11.64 -0.15
N GLY A 5 -2.14 -11.21 0.63
CA GLY A 5 -2.19 -9.88 1.22
C GLY A 5 -1.31 -9.81 2.45
N ILE A 6 -0.50 -8.76 2.58
CA ILE A 6 0.36 -8.55 3.75
C ILE A 6 -0.09 -7.27 4.44
N CYS A 7 -0.36 -7.37 5.74
CA CYS A 7 -0.68 -6.24 6.61
C CYS A 7 0.30 -6.15 7.79
N GLY A 8 0.41 -4.96 8.38
CA GLY A 8 1.25 -4.73 9.54
C GLY A 8 1.77 -3.30 9.63
N ARG A 9 2.07 -2.85 10.85
CA ARG A 9 2.54 -1.48 11.13
C ARG A 9 3.80 -1.14 10.35
N LYS A 10 4.05 0.17 10.23
CA LYS A 10 5.34 0.68 9.75
C LYS A 10 6.48 -0.01 10.53
N ASN A 11 7.54 -0.38 9.81
CA ASN A 11 8.73 -1.05 10.34
C ASN A 11 8.53 -2.48 10.91
N SER A 12 7.37 -3.13 10.72
CA SER A 12 7.16 -4.52 11.16
C SER A 12 8.00 -5.56 10.39
N GLY A 13 8.51 -5.19 9.21
CA GLY A 13 9.21 -6.10 8.29
C GLY A 13 8.33 -6.69 7.19
N LYS A 14 7.08 -6.21 7.02
CA LYS A 14 6.19 -6.63 5.93
C LYS A 14 6.82 -6.52 4.52
N SER A 15 7.56 -5.45 4.25
CA SER A 15 8.24 -5.25 2.95
C SER A 15 9.36 -6.25 2.75
N THR A 16 10.04 -6.66 3.83
CA THR A 16 11.04 -7.72 3.79
C THR A 16 10.39 -9.07 3.45
N ILE A 17 9.26 -9.40 4.06
CA ILE A 17 8.52 -10.63 3.77
C ILE A 17 7.99 -10.65 2.34
N ALA A 18 7.43 -9.54 1.85
CA ALA A 18 6.98 -9.42 0.46
C ALA A 18 8.10 -9.74 -0.54
N ARG A 19 9.28 -9.15 -0.32
CA ARG A 19 10.48 -9.42 -1.13
C ARG A 19 10.94 -10.88 -1.00
N MET A 20 10.93 -11.45 0.20
CA MET A 20 11.29 -12.85 0.42
C MET A 20 10.36 -13.81 -0.35
N ILE A 21 9.05 -13.56 -0.39
CA ILE A 21 8.12 -14.38 -1.17
C ILE A 21 8.49 -14.33 -2.66
N ALA A 22 8.77 -13.13 -3.19
CA ALA A 22 9.15 -12.97 -4.59
C ALA A 22 10.49 -13.67 -4.94
N GLU A 23 11.43 -13.69 -4.01
CA GLU A 23 12.71 -14.43 -4.15
C GLU A 23 12.54 -15.95 -4.05
N LEU A 24 11.64 -16.41 -3.17
CA LEU A 24 11.39 -17.84 -2.93
C LEU A 24 10.55 -18.48 -4.03
N VAL A 25 9.63 -17.71 -4.64
CA VAL A 25 8.73 -18.20 -5.67
C VAL A 25 8.92 -17.39 -6.95
N PRO A 26 9.80 -17.85 -7.87
CA PRO A 26 10.02 -17.22 -9.16
C PRO A 26 8.70 -17.02 -9.92
N GLY A 27 8.54 -15.87 -10.55
CA GLY A 27 7.30 -15.52 -11.27
C GLY A 27 6.26 -14.78 -10.44
N THR A 28 6.42 -14.68 -9.12
CA THR A 28 5.54 -13.90 -8.23
C THR A 28 5.30 -12.49 -8.78
N VAL A 29 4.04 -12.06 -8.76
CA VAL A 29 3.60 -10.72 -9.15
C VAL A 29 3.33 -9.89 -7.91
N GLU A 30 3.99 -8.75 -7.78
CA GLU A 30 3.67 -7.76 -6.74
C GLU A 30 2.70 -6.70 -7.28
N VAL A 31 1.63 -6.41 -6.54
CA VAL A 31 0.68 -5.33 -6.85
C VAL A 31 0.45 -4.47 -5.61
N GLN A 32 0.64 -3.17 -5.75
CA GLN A 32 0.38 -2.20 -4.67
C GLN A 32 -1.00 -1.58 -4.85
N LEU A 33 -1.79 -1.54 -3.77
CA LEU A 33 -3.10 -0.89 -3.73
C LEU A 33 -2.97 0.62 -4.00
N ALA A 34 -1.87 1.22 -3.56
CA ALA A 34 -1.63 2.65 -3.74
C ALA A 34 -1.06 3.08 -5.10
N ALA A 35 -0.74 2.13 -6.00
CA ALA A 35 -0.16 2.44 -7.31
C ALA A 35 -0.96 3.48 -8.14
N PRO A 36 -2.29 3.36 -8.33
CA PRO A 36 -3.04 4.33 -9.13
C PRO A 36 -3.07 5.72 -8.50
N MET A 37 -3.14 5.80 -7.17
CA MET A 37 -3.11 7.07 -6.43
C MET A 37 -1.76 7.77 -6.57
N LYS A 38 -0.65 7.02 -6.49
CA LYS A 38 0.68 7.58 -6.72
C LYS A 38 0.82 8.11 -8.15
N LYS A 39 0.34 7.37 -9.14
CA LYS A 39 0.34 7.84 -10.53
C LYS A 39 -0.45 9.13 -10.69
N PHE A 40 -1.68 9.17 -10.15
CA PHE A 40 -2.50 10.39 -10.15
C PHE A 40 -1.76 11.58 -9.51
N CYS A 41 -1.15 11.37 -8.34
CA CYS A 41 -0.39 12.41 -7.65
C CYS A 41 0.85 12.86 -8.45
N ALA A 42 1.52 11.95 -9.15
CA ALA A 42 2.63 12.29 -10.03
C ALA A 42 2.16 13.18 -11.18
N ASP A 43 1.04 12.82 -11.82
CA ASP A 43 0.49 13.54 -12.97
C ASP A 43 -0.06 14.93 -12.56
N VAL A 44 -0.74 15.03 -11.42
CA VAL A 44 -1.40 16.27 -10.97
C VAL A 44 -0.45 17.23 -10.26
N PHE A 45 0.40 16.72 -9.36
CA PHE A 45 1.27 17.57 -8.55
C PHE A 45 2.71 17.67 -9.10
N GLY A 46 3.06 16.83 -10.08
CA GLY A 46 4.42 16.76 -10.64
C GLY A 46 5.44 16.16 -9.67
N TRP A 47 4.99 15.34 -8.70
CA TRP A 47 5.90 14.69 -7.76
C TRP A 47 6.63 13.51 -8.40
N SER A 48 7.92 13.42 -8.12
CA SER A 48 8.77 12.36 -8.67
C SER A 48 8.42 10.98 -8.10
N ASP A 49 8.84 9.93 -8.82
CA ASP A 49 8.75 8.56 -8.33
C ASP A 49 9.50 8.39 -6.99
N ALA A 50 10.67 9.02 -6.85
CA ALA A 50 11.44 9.00 -5.60
C ALA A 50 10.65 9.60 -4.42
N THR A 51 9.88 10.68 -4.66
CA THR A 51 9.02 11.29 -3.63
C THR A 51 7.89 10.35 -3.22
N LEU A 52 7.27 9.66 -4.17
CA LEU A 52 6.06 8.86 -3.94
C LEU A 52 6.34 7.42 -3.49
N ASN A 53 7.36 6.79 -4.05
CA ASN A 53 7.76 5.41 -3.80
C ASN A 53 8.97 5.28 -2.87
N GLY A 54 9.71 6.35 -2.62
CA GLY A 54 10.88 6.35 -1.75
C GLY A 54 10.57 6.29 -0.25
N PRO A 55 11.53 6.73 0.59
CA PRO A 55 11.43 6.73 2.04
C PRO A 55 10.19 7.46 2.57
N SER A 56 9.78 7.13 3.78
CA SER A 56 8.58 7.72 4.37
C SER A 56 8.70 9.23 4.55
N GLU A 57 9.90 9.70 4.84
CA GLU A 57 10.24 11.08 5.16
C GLU A 57 9.99 11.99 3.96
N MET A 58 10.28 11.51 2.74
CA MET A 58 10.03 12.25 1.50
C MET A 58 8.53 12.48 1.25
N ARG A 59 7.66 11.57 1.72
CA ARG A 59 6.21 11.75 1.64
C ARG A 59 5.64 12.71 2.69
N GLU A 60 6.39 12.99 3.75
CA GLU A 60 6.02 13.98 4.76
C GLU A 60 6.56 15.39 4.44
N THR A 61 7.45 15.51 3.45
CA THR A 61 7.99 16.81 3.03
C THR A 61 6.88 17.69 2.44
N PRO A 62 6.65 18.91 2.99
CA PRO A 62 5.64 19.82 2.47
C PRO A 62 6.04 20.41 1.12
N ASP A 63 5.07 20.54 0.21
CA ASP A 63 5.24 21.20 -1.09
C ASP A 63 4.71 22.64 -1.02
N GLU A 64 5.63 23.60 -0.97
CA GLU A 64 5.32 25.03 -0.79
C GLU A 64 4.43 25.62 -1.89
N ARG A 65 4.38 24.98 -3.08
CA ARG A 65 3.49 25.40 -4.18
C ARG A 65 2.01 25.26 -3.81
N TYR A 66 1.68 24.41 -2.84
CA TYR A 66 0.31 24.05 -2.50
C TYR A 66 -0.02 24.37 -1.03
N MET A 67 -0.12 25.65 -0.69
CA MET A 67 -0.58 26.09 0.62
C MET A 67 -2.05 25.73 0.86
N ARG A 68 -2.34 25.02 1.95
CA ARG A 68 -3.70 24.60 2.31
C ARG A 68 -4.37 25.54 3.31
N GLY A 69 -3.57 26.20 4.14
CA GLY A 69 -4.04 27.13 5.15
C GLY A 69 -2.93 27.47 6.13
N ARG A 70 -3.31 27.97 7.31
CA ARG A 70 -2.39 28.23 8.42
C ARG A 70 -2.88 27.52 9.67
N VAL A 71 -1.95 27.06 10.52
CA VAL A 71 -2.27 26.46 11.81
C VAL A 71 -3.17 27.43 12.58
N CYS A 72 -4.31 26.94 13.08
CA CYS A 72 -5.19 27.76 13.90
C CYS A 72 -4.43 28.18 15.16
N PRO A 73 -4.30 29.49 15.45
CA PRO A 73 -3.49 29.93 16.57
C PRO A 73 -4.15 29.68 17.92
N CYS A 74 -5.47 29.54 17.96
CA CYS A 74 -6.23 29.31 19.19
C CYS A 74 -6.04 27.87 19.68
N CYS A 75 -6.18 26.89 18.79
CA CYS A 75 -6.08 25.48 19.14
C CYS A 75 -4.72 24.87 18.74
N LYS A 76 -3.82 25.65 18.15
CA LYS A 76 -2.48 25.22 17.69
C LYS A 76 -2.49 23.98 16.80
N GLY A 77 -3.54 23.82 15.99
CA GLY A 77 -3.70 22.66 15.13
C GLY A 77 -4.42 21.46 15.74
N SER A 78 -4.85 21.52 17.01
CA SER A 78 -5.51 20.38 17.67
C SER A 78 -6.88 20.02 17.10
N GLY A 79 -7.62 20.98 16.52
CA GLY A 79 -9.02 20.76 16.12
C GLY A 79 -9.93 20.47 17.32
N GLN A 80 -11.15 19.99 17.07
CA GLN A 80 -12.06 19.56 18.15
C GLN A 80 -11.66 18.20 18.75
N THR A 81 -11.65 18.14 20.09
CA THR A 81 -11.81 16.92 20.90
C THR A 81 -13.19 16.98 21.56
N SER A 82 -13.90 15.86 21.58
CA SER A 82 -15.32 15.77 21.90
C SER A 82 -15.74 16.28 23.29
N ASP A 83 -17.01 16.68 23.31
CA ASP A 83 -18.04 16.73 24.36
C ASP A 83 -18.11 17.81 25.43
N LEU A 84 -17.05 18.55 25.83
CA LEU A 84 -17.26 19.46 26.98
C LEU A 84 -16.54 20.81 27.07
N ASP A 85 -15.78 21.31 26.09
CA ASP A 85 -15.41 22.74 26.14
C ASP A 85 -15.02 23.34 24.78
N LEU A 86 -15.49 24.58 24.59
CA LEU A 86 -15.59 25.38 23.36
C LEU A 86 -14.62 25.07 22.21
N CYS A 87 -15.21 24.78 21.06
CA CYS A 87 -14.55 24.85 19.76
C CYS A 87 -13.95 26.23 19.54
N CYS A 88 -12.79 26.31 18.89
CA CYS A 88 -12.35 27.58 18.31
C CYS A 88 -13.32 27.96 17.17
N ALA A 89 -14.16 28.96 17.39
CA ALA A 89 -15.08 29.51 16.38
C ALA A 89 -14.37 29.98 15.11
N GLY A 90 -13.06 30.24 15.18
CA GLY A 90 -12.27 30.70 14.04
C GLY A 90 -11.80 29.61 13.07
N CYS A 91 -11.91 28.31 13.39
CA CYS A 91 -11.40 27.24 12.53
C CYS A 91 -12.39 26.11 12.22
N ASP A 92 -13.67 26.26 12.61
CA ASP A 92 -14.73 25.25 12.43
C ASP A 92 -14.34 23.85 12.90
N GLY A 93 -13.49 23.77 13.94
CA GLY A 93 -12.98 22.51 14.48
C GLY A 93 -11.94 21.78 13.62
N THR A 94 -11.53 22.34 12.48
CA THR A 94 -10.55 21.72 11.57
C THR A 94 -9.10 21.87 12.03
N GLY A 95 -8.85 22.72 13.04
CA GLY A 95 -7.50 23.04 13.50
C GLY A 95 -6.70 23.94 12.56
N MET A 96 -7.28 24.37 11.45
CA MET A 96 -6.63 25.17 10.42
C MET A 96 -7.51 26.34 10.00
N LEU A 97 -6.91 27.51 9.75
CA LEU A 97 -7.58 28.59 9.04
C LEU A 97 -7.55 28.27 7.55
N GLY A 98 -8.73 28.23 6.91
CA GLY A 98 -8.85 28.01 5.48
C GLY A 98 -8.08 29.05 4.66
N ARG A 99 -7.76 28.73 3.40
CA ARG A 99 -6.89 29.53 2.53
C ARG A 99 -7.29 31.03 2.45
N THR A 100 -8.58 31.33 2.38
CA THR A 100 -9.07 32.72 2.30
C THR A 100 -8.72 33.54 3.53
N LEU A 101 -8.91 33.00 4.73
CA LEU A 101 -8.55 33.65 5.98
C LEU A 101 -7.03 33.64 6.19
N ALA A 102 -6.35 32.57 5.77
CA ALA A 102 -4.90 32.46 5.85
C ALA A 102 -4.16 33.51 5.00
N ASN A 103 -4.74 33.94 3.88
CA ASN A 103 -4.18 34.98 2.99
C ASN A 103 -4.37 36.40 3.53
N GLN A 104 -5.26 36.61 4.51
CA GLN A 104 -5.48 37.91 5.15
C GLN A 104 -4.51 38.16 6.31
N VAL A 105 -3.74 37.13 6.72
CA VAL A 105 -2.76 37.23 7.79
C VAL A 105 -1.42 37.72 7.22
N PRO A 106 -0.78 38.74 7.83
CA PRO A 106 0.57 39.17 7.47
C PRO A 106 1.57 38.01 7.46
N GLU A 107 2.44 37.95 6.44
CA GLU A 107 3.38 36.82 6.27
C GLU A 107 4.38 36.66 7.43
N ASP A 108 4.77 37.77 8.06
CA ASP A 108 5.74 37.80 9.16
C ASP A 108 5.13 37.41 10.53
N ASP A 109 3.83 37.16 10.59
CA ASP A 109 3.19 36.76 11.84
C ASP A 109 3.46 35.28 12.16
N VAL A 110 4.53 35.06 12.94
CA VAL A 110 5.03 33.75 13.41
C VAL A 110 3.93 32.92 14.09
N LYS A 111 2.86 33.57 14.58
CA LYS A 111 1.71 32.90 15.19
C LYS A 111 0.94 32.01 14.20
N TYR A 112 1.04 32.28 12.89
CA TYR A 112 0.27 31.59 11.86
C TYR A 112 1.13 30.80 10.89
N LYS A 113 1.69 29.69 11.40
CA LYS A 113 2.52 28.77 10.62
C LYS A 113 1.74 28.22 9.40
N PRO A 114 2.29 28.30 8.18
CA PRO A 114 1.65 27.75 6.99
C PRO A 114 1.58 26.23 7.03
N ILE A 115 0.49 25.68 6.53
CA ILE A 115 0.28 24.25 6.30
C ILE A 115 0.26 24.04 4.79
N TYR A 116 1.23 23.29 4.28
CA TYR A 116 1.33 22.92 2.88
C TYR A 116 0.84 21.49 2.65
N LEU A 117 0.54 21.17 1.40
CA LEU A 117 0.21 19.82 0.98
C LEU A 117 1.46 18.93 1.10
N THR A 118 1.30 17.74 1.68
CA THR A 118 2.33 16.68 1.64
C THR A 118 1.83 15.52 0.77
N PRO A 119 2.73 14.77 0.11
CA PRO A 119 2.35 13.55 -0.61
C PRO A 119 1.60 12.54 0.27
N ARG A 120 1.99 12.40 1.55
CA ARG A 120 1.31 11.56 2.54
C ARG A 120 -0.16 11.94 2.67
N TYR A 121 -0.41 13.22 2.94
CA TYR A 121 -1.76 13.74 3.16
C TYR A 121 -2.63 13.57 1.91
N ALA A 122 -2.09 13.88 0.73
CA ALA A 122 -2.81 13.70 -0.53
C ALA A 122 -3.21 12.23 -0.77
N LEU A 123 -2.28 11.29 -0.58
CA LEU A 123 -2.53 9.86 -0.76
C LEU A 123 -3.55 9.31 0.24
N GLN A 124 -3.53 9.76 1.50
CA GLN A 124 -4.51 9.35 2.51
C GLN A 124 -5.92 9.84 2.15
N ARG A 125 -6.04 11.10 1.73
CA ARG A 125 -7.31 11.70 1.30
C ARG A 125 -7.88 11.02 0.06
N LEU A 126 -7.06 10.84 -0.97
CA LEU A 126 -7.46 10.15 -2.20
C LEU A 126 -7.87 8.71 -1.92
N GLY A 127 -7.13 8.01 -1.06
CA GLY A 127 -7.40 6.62 -0.75
C GLY A 127 -8.69 6.41 0.02
N THR A 128 -8.86 7.12 1.14
CA THR A 128 -9.98 6.88 2.05
C THR A 128 -11.18 7.75 1.71
N GLU A 129 -11.06 9.06 1.84
CA GLU A 129 -12.21 9.97 1.75
C GLU A 129 -12.79 10.08 0.35
N PHE A 130 -11.96 9.95 -0.68
CA PHE A 130 -12.45 9.92 -2.06
C PHE A 130 -12.72 8.48 -2.50
N GLY A 131 -11.67 7.65 -2.60
CA GLY A 131 -11.76 6.30 -3.15
C GLY A 131 -12.81 5.43 -2.45
N ARG A 132 -12.63 5.14 -1.16
CA ARG A 132 -13.51 4.21 -0.43
C ARG A 132 -14.92 4.76 -0.22
N HIS A 133 -15.11 6.07 -0.16
CA HIS A 133 -16.45 6.66 -0.10
C HIS A 133 -17.18 6.58 -1.44
N CYS A 134 -16.47 6.58 -2.58
CA CYS A 134 -17.07 6.28 -3.88
C CYS A 134 -17.41 4.79 -4.00
N TYR A 135 -16.47 3.92 -3.65
CA TYR A 135 -16.69 2.47 -3.63
C TYR A 135 -15.70 1.80 -2.66
N GLU A 136 -16.22 1.11 -1.65
CA GLU A 136 -15.45 0.57 -0.53
C GLU A 136 -14.26 -0.29 -0.98
N ASP A 137 -14.50 -1.18 -1.94
CA ASP A 137 -13.53 -2.17 -2.43
C ASP A 137 -12.72 -1.70 -3.66
N VAL A 138 -12.77 -0.40 -4.01
CA VAL A 138 -12.17 0.15 -5.25
C VAL A 138 -10.70 -0.22 -5.45
N TRP A 139 -9.90 -0.13 -4.40
CA TRP A 139 -8.45 -0.35 -4.51
C TRP A 139 -8.10 -1.83 -4.59
N ILE A 140 -8.83 -2.67 -3.85
CA ILE A 140 -8.58 -4.11 -3.86
C ILE A 140 -9.07 -4.73 -5.15
N ASP A 141 -10.24 -4.36 -5.67
CA ASP A 141 -10.72 -4.84 -6.96
C ASP A 141 -9.83 -4.36 -8.12
N TYR A 142 -9.33 -3.12 -8.06
CA TYR A 142 -8.29 -2.66 -8.99
C TYR A 142 -7.04 -3.55 -8.91
N ALA A 143 -6.55 -3.85 -7.70
CA ALA A 143 -5.35 -4.66 -7.52
C ALA A 143 -5.53 -6.10 -8.01
N LEU A 144 -6.69 -6.72 -7.76
CA LEU A 144 -7.04 -8.06 -8.24
C LEU A 144 -7.08 -8.09 -9.78
N CYS A 145 -7.76 -7.15 -10.41
CA CYS A 145 -7.79 -7.03 -11.87
C CYS A 145 -6.37 -6.82 -12.45
N ARG A 146 -5.57 -5.96 -11.80
CA ARG A 146 -4.19 -5.72 -12.23
C ARG A 146 -3.33 -6.97 -12.07
N ALA A 147 -3.51 -7.73 -11.00
CA ALA A 147 -2.78 -8.95 -10.74
C ALA A 147 -3.03 -10.01 -11.82
N GLU A 148 -4.29 -10.20 -12.23
CA GLU A 148 -4.64 -11.11 -13.33
C GLU A 148 -3.96 -10.73 -14.64
N ARG A 149 -3.98 -9.43 -14.98
CA ARG A 149 -3.30 -8.91 -16.19
C ARG A 149 -1.78 -9.12 -16.12
N ARG A 150 -1.16 -8.82 -14.98
CA ARG A 150 0.29 -9.01 -14.78
C ARG A 150 0.71 -10.47 -14.82
N LEU A 151 -0.12 -11.36 -14.28
CA LEU A 151 0.08 -12.80 -14.42
C LEU A 151 -0.01 -13.18 -15.90
N ALA A 152 -1.05 -12.76 -16.62
CA ALA A 152 -1.19 -13.03 -18.04
C ALA A 152 0.03 -12.53 -18.85
N GLU A 153 0.47 -11.28 -18.63
CA GLU A 153 1.67 -10.68 -19.25
C GLU A 153 2.92 -11.55 -19.02
N LYS A 154 3.14 -12.06 -17.80
CA LYS A 154 4.27 -12.95 -17.49
C LYS A 154 4.16 -14.33 -18.12
N LEU A 155 2.94 -14.79 -18.40
CA LEU A 155 2.68 -16.08 -19.05
C LEU A 155 2.92 -16.01 -20.56
N THR A 156 2.62 -14.86 -21.17
CA THR A 156 2.91 -14.54 -22.57
C THR A 156 4.28 -13.86 -22.69
N LYS A 157 5.40 -14.60 -22.66
CA LYS A 157 6.64 -14.04 -23.22
C LYS A 157 6.57 -14.10 -24.75
N MET A 158 6.87 -12.99 -25.40
CA MET A 158 7.01 -12.88 -26.86
C MET A 158 8.33 -13.55 -27.26
N CYS A 159 8.29 -14.55 -28.15
CA CYS A 159 9.50 -15.12 -28.73
C CYS A 159 9.90 -14.26 -29.92
N GLU A 160 11.02 -13.56 -29.82
CA GLU A 160 11.57 -12.73 -30.90
C GLU A 160 11.98 -13.55 -32.14
N ASN A 161 12.17 -14.86 -31.96
CA ASN A 161 12.63 -15.77 -33.02
C ASN A 161 11.51 -16.31 -33.93
N CYS A 162 10.27 -16.45 -33.44
CA CYS A 162 9.21 -17.13 -34.20
C CYS A 162 8.22 -16.19 -34.90
N GLY A 163 8.37 -14.86 -34.77
CA GLY A 163 7.57 -13.85 -35.50
C GLY A 163 6.05 -13.86 -35.25
N SER A 164 5.52 -14.87 -34.56
CA SER A 164 4.12 -14.98 -34.20
C SER A 164 3.88 -14.18 -32.91
N GLY A 165 3.50 -12.91 -33.07
CA GLY A 165 2.89 -12.16 -31.97
C GLY A 165 1.78 -12.99 -31.34
N TRP A 166 1.78 -13.05 -29.99
CA TRP A 166 0.93 -13.87 -29.13
C TRP A 166 1.33 -15.34 -28.97
N LEU A 167 2.15 -15.58 -27.94
CA LEU A 167 2.39 -16.91 -27.38
C LEU A 167 1.39 -17.17 -26.25
N GLY A 168 0.19 -17.64 -26.61
CA GLY A 168 -0.74 -18.25 -25.65
C GLY A 168 -0.15 -19.54 -25.03
N PRO A 169 -0.86 -20.23 -24.11
CA PRO A 169 -0.36 -21.42 -23.40
C PRO A 169 0.16 -22.59 -24.28
N GLN A 170 -0.04 -22.54 -25.59
CA GLN A 170 0.53 -23.47 -26.58
C GLN A 170 2.00 -23.17 -26.96
N ALA A 171 2.54 -22.03 -26.53
CA ALA A 171 3.90 -21.56 -26.76
C ALA A 171 5.01 -22.53 -26.32
N ALA A 172 4.73 -23.36 -25.32
CA ALA A 172 5.64 -24.41 -24.84
C ALA A 172 5.92 -25.50 -25.89
N GLN A 173 5.21 -25.49 -27.03
CA GLN A 173 5.37 -26.45 -28.12
C GLN A 173 6.26 -25.94 -29.28
N CYS A 174 6.73 -24.69 -29.25
CA CYS A 174 7.68 -24.18 -30.24
C CYS A 174 9.06 -24.83 -30.05
N ALA A 175 9.59 -25.46 -31.11
CA ALA A 175 10.90 -26.12 -31.08
C ALA A 175 12.04 -25.14 -30.76
N ASP A 176 11.97 -23.92 -31.27
CA ASP A 176 12.98 -22.87 -31.03
C ASP A 176 12.91 -22.30 -29.60
N CYS A 177 11.70 -22.17 -29.03
CA CYS A 177 11.54 -21.77 -27.62
C CYS A 177 12.08 -22.82 -26.65
N ARG A 178 11.94 -24.12 -26.99
CA ARG A 178 12.53 -25.23 -26.22
C ARG A 178 14.05 -25.25 -26.31
N ALA A 179 14.61 -24.99 -27.50
CA ALA A 179 16.06 -24.93 -27.70
C ALA A 179 16.72 -23.72 -27.03
N ALA A 180 16.02 -22.58 -26.95
CA ALA A 180 16.50 -21.36 -26.30
C ALA A 180 16.39 -21.36 -24.76
N GLY A 181 15.93 -22.46 -24.15
CA GLY A 181 15.81 -22.57 -22.69
C GLY A 181 14.81 -21.57 -22.10
N VAL A 182 13.79 -21.16 -22.87
CA VAL A 182 12.72 -20.30 -22.34
C VAL A 182 12.01 -21.09 -21.25
N GLU A 183 12.38 -20.81 -19.99
CA GLU A 183 11.72 -21.40 -18.83
C GLU A 183 10.23 -21.13 -18.97
N THR A 184 9.52 -22.24 -19.16
CA THR A 184 8.07 -22.31 -19.09
C THR A 184 7.61 -21.45 -17.93
N VAL A 185 6.73 -20.48 -18.22
CA VAL A 185 5.62 -20.05 -17.36
C VAL A 185 5.80 -20.60 -15.95
N SER A 186 6.22 -19.74 -15.00
CA SER A 186 6.32 -20.13 -13.59
C SER A 186 5.10 -20.97 -13.22
N LYS A 187 5.34 -22.21 -12.74
CA LYS A 187 4.30 -23.13 -12.25
C LYS A 187 3.36 -22.42 -11.27
N TYR A 188 3.88 -21.41 -10.57
CA TYR A 188 3.22 -20.76 -9.47
C TYR A 188 2.62 -19.40 -9.89
N ARG A 189 1.29 -19.33 -9.97
CA ARG A 189 0.53 -18.07 -10.16
C ARG A 189 0.37 -17.33 -8.84
N VAL A 190 1.47 -16.82 -8.27
CA VAL A 190 1.50 -16.09 -6.99
C VAL A 190 1.38 -14.59 -7.17
N VAL A 191 0.54 -13.97 -6.34
CA VAL A 191 0.36 -12.52 -6.25
C VAL A 191 0.60 -12.09 -4.82
N VAL A 192 1.41 -11.06 -4.62
CA VAL A 192 1.64 -10.42 -3.33
C VAL A 192 1.09 -9.00 -3.35
N ILE A 193 0.26 -8.67 -2.36
CA ILE A 193 -0.28 -7.32 -2.12
C ILE A 193 0.31 -6.82 -0.79
N PRO A 194 1.39 -6.03 -0.80
CA PRO A 194 2.20 -5.76 0.39
C PRO A 194 1.66 -4.66 1.31
N ASP A 195 0.59 -3.97 0.90
CA ASP A 195 0.08 -2.75 1.53
C ASP A 195 -1.40 -2.84 1.93
N VAL A 196 -1.87 -4.02 2.36
CA VAL A 196 -3.22 -4.21 2.92
C VAL A 196 -3.32 -3.50 4.27
N ARG A 197 -4.32 -2.61 4.40
CA ARG A 197 -4.51 -1.74 5.57
C ARG A 197 -5.92 -1.75 6.14
N PHE A 198 -6.92 -2.11 5.34
CA PHE A 198 -8.33 -2.01 5.73
C PHE A 198 -8.99 -3.38 5.79
N ILE A 199 -10.02 -3.51 6.64
CA ILE A 199 -10.76 -4.76 6.84
C ILE A 199 -11.41 -5.21 5.53
N ASN A 200 -11.96 -4.27 4.77
CA ASN A 200 -12.64 -4.57 3.51
C ASN A 200 -11.69 -5.21 2.47
N GLU A 201 -10.43 -4.75 2.42
CA GLU A 201 -9.39 -5.32 1.55
C GLU A 201 -9.05 -6.77 1.96
N ALA A 202 -8.90 -7.00 3.27
CA ALA A 202 -8.63 -8.33 3.81
C ALA A 202 -9.80 -9.29 3.56
N ARG A 203 -11.02 -8.85 3.84
CA ARG A 203 -12.26 -9.57 3.53
C ARG A 203 -12.30 -9.96 2.06
N ARG A 204 -12.09 -8.99 1.17
CA ARG A 204 -12.14 -9.22 -0.28
C ARG A 204 -11.09 -10.21 -0.76
N ILE A 205 -9.87 -10.16 -0.22
CA ILE A 205 -8.82 -11.16 -0.51
C ILE A 205 -9.26 -12.56 -0.08
N ARG A 206 -9.92 -12.68 1.07
CA ARG A 206 -10.42 -13.97 1.58
C ARG A 206 -11.57 -14.52 0.73
N GLU A 207 -12.48 -13.67 0.26
CA GLU A 207 -13.60 -14.05 -0.62
C GLU A 207 -13.12 -14.67 -1.94
N VAL A 208 -12.03 -14.16 -2.51
CA VAL A 208 -11.44 -14.72 -3.75
C VAL A 208 -10.49 -15.89 -3.49
N GLY A 209 -10.51 -16.47 -2.30
CA GLY A 209 -9.70 -17.64 -1.91
C GLY A 209 -8.24 -17.34 -1.56
N GLY A 210 -7.87 -16.05 -1.49
CA GLY A 210 -6.55 -15.59 -1.09
C GLY A 210 -6.28 -15.71 0.42
N GLN A 211 -5.08 -15.31 0.82
CA GLN A 211 -4.64 -15.32 2.21
C GLN A 211 -4.25 -13.92 2.68
N VAL A 212 -4.41 -13.65 3.97
CA VAL A 212 -3.95 -12.42 4.61
C VAL A 212 -2.94 -12.77 5.69
N TRP A 213 -1.74 -12.22 5.58
CA TRP A 213 -0.63 -12.43 6.49
C TRP A 213 -0.40 -11.15 7.27
N ARG A 214 -0.44 -11.23 8.60
CA ARG A 214 -0.13 -10.12 9.49
C ARG A 214 1.30 -10.24 9.95
N VAL A 215 2.05 -9.15 9.90
CA VAL A 215 3.43 -9.10 10.38
C VAL A 215 3.52 -8.17 11.57
N ARG A 216 3.94 -8.71 12.72
CA ARG A 216 4.10 -7.98 13.97
C ARG A 216 5.56 -7.91 14.38
N ARG A 217 5.95 -6.79 14.98
CA ARG A 217 7.22 -6.65 15.71
C ARG A 217 6.91 -6.32 17.16
N PRO A 218 7.55 -6.98 18.14
CA PRO A 218 7.29 -6.72 19.56
C PRO A 218 7.69 -5.31 20.04
N HIS A 219 8.40 -4.52 19.22
CA HIS A 219 8.94 -3.22 19.63
C HIS A 219 8.30 -2.06 18.86
N GLY A 220 7.75 -1.11 19.63
CA GLY A 220 7.45 0.26 19.20
C GLY A 220 6.00 0.47 18.78
N MET A 221 5.16 0.86 19.75
CA MET A 221 3.85 1.44 19.49
C MET A 221 4.05 2.81 18.81
N ILE A 222 4.16 2.84 17.49
CA ILE A 222 4.03 4.09 16.73
C ILE A 222 2.52 4.34 16.59
N CYS A 223 2.01 5.29 17.35
CA CYS A 223 0.65 5.80 17.21
C CYS A 223 0.59 6.76 16.02
N ASP A 224 0.30 6.24 14.84
CA ASP A 224 -0.23 7.05 13.74
C ASP A 224 -1.77 6.97 13.84
N THR A 225 -2.43 8.13 13.97
CA THR A 225 -3.85 8.26 14.31
C THR A 225 -4.78 8.12 13.11
N HIS A 226 -4.26 7.88 11.90
CA HIS A 226 -5.11 7.67 10.73
C HIS A 226 -5.87 6.33 10.77
N ALA A 227 -7.11 6.33 10.25
CA ALA A 227 -8.00 5.15 10.22
C ALA A 227 -7.34 3.87 9.70
N SER A 228 -6.43 4.01 8.73
CA SER A 228 -5.67 2.90 8.15
C SER A 228 -4.74 2.17 9.13
N GLU A 229 -4.39 2.75 10.27
CA GLU A 229 -3.51 2.13 11.28
C GLU A 229 -4.32 1.53 12.44
N SER A 230 -5.48 2.13 12.76
CA SER A 230 -6.42 1.61 13.77
C SER A 230 -7.07 0.30 13.33
N GLU A 231 -7.45 0.17 12.06
CA GLU A 231 -8.14 -1.03 11.57
C GLU A 231 -7.23 -2.27 11.48
N GLN A 232 -5.95 -2.11 11.11
CA GLN A 232 -5.03 -3.23 10.87
C GLN A 232 -4.87 -4.18 12.06
N PHE A 233 -5.08 -3.68 13.28
CA PHE A 233 -4.92 -4.42 14.53
C PHE A 233 -6.22 -4.57 15.29
N SER A 234 -7.35 -4.24 14.67
CA SER A 234 -8.67 -4.53 15.24
C SER A 234 -8.92 -6.03 15.34
N ASP A 235 -9.79 -6.40 16.29
CA ASP A 235 -10.30 -7.77 16.40
C ASP A 235 -11.02 -8.20 15.13
N GLU A 236 -11.70 -7.25 14.45
CA GLU A 236 -12.38 -7.51 13.18
C GLU A 236 -11.40 -7.92 12.08
N MET A 237 -10.28 -7.20 11.92
CA MET A 237 -9.24 -7.57 10.96
C MET A 237 -8.64 -8.95 11.26
N SER A 238 -8.52 -9.30 12.54
CA SER A 238 -7.96 -10.60 12.96
C SER A 238 -8.77 -11.79 12.46
N LYS A 239 -10.07 -11.62 12.19
CA LYS A 239 -10.94 -12.67 11.60
C LYS A 239 -10.51 -13.07 10.19
N TYR A 240 -9.85 -12.17 9.47
CA TYR A 240 -9.42 -12.40 8.09
C TYR A 240 -7.96 -12.82 7.96
N VAL A 241 -7.18 -12.74 9.05
CA VAL A 241 -5.75 -13.11 9.07
C VAL A 241 -5.58 -14.62 9.15
N ASN A 242 -4.85 -15.18 8.18
CA ASN A 242 -4.49 -16.61 8.15
C ASN A 242 -3.23 -16.90 8.95
N HIS A 243 -2.25 -16.02 8.84
CA HIS A 243 -0.94 -16.21 9.45
C HIS A 243 -0.54 -14.93 10.15
N ASP A 244 -0.34 -15.04 11.46
CA ASP A 244 0.17 -13.94 12.27
C ASP A 244 1.65 -14.21 12.56
N ILE A 245 2.52 -13.54 11.81
CA ILE A 245 3.96 -13.73 11.81
C ILE A 245 4.58 -12.75 12.80
N GLU A 246 5.13 -13.30 13.87
CA GLU A 246 5.90 -12.53 14.84
C GLU A 246 7.36 -12.41 14.39
N ASN A 247 7.72 -11.23 13.90
CA ASN A 247 9.06 -10.91 13.45
C ASN A 247 9.95 -10.49 14.63
N LEU A 248 10.35 -11.45 15.45
CA LEU A 248 11.18 -11.21 16.65
C LEU A 248 12.54 -10.59 16.28
N PRO A 249 13.10 -9.68 17.10
CA PRO A 249 14.43 -9.11 16.86
C PRO A 249 15.55 -10.17 16.80
N THR A 250 15.36 -11.29 17.50
CA THR A 250 16.29 -12.44 17.53
C THR A 250 16.19 -13.33 16.31
N MET A 251 15.15 -13.18 15.48
CA MET A 251 14.94 -14.01 14.30
C MET A 251 15.81 -13.50 13.16
N ASN A 252 16.81 -14.30 12.77
CA ASN A 252 17.65 -14.00 11.62
C ASN A 252 16.88 -14.23 10.30
N LEU A 253 17.43 -13.69 9.20
CA LEU A 253 16.81 -13.78 7.87
C LEU A 253 16.63 -15.23 7.41
N THR A 254 17.53 -16.15 7.80
CA THR A 254 17.44 -17.56 7.43
C THR A 254 16.24 -18.24 8.10
N ALA A 255 16.03 -18.00 9.39
CA ALA A 255 14.89 -18.52 10.14
C ALA A 255 13.56 -17.96 9.59
N LEU A 256 13.52 -16.65 9.33
CA LEU A 256 12.35 -16.02 8.71
C LEU A 256 12.08 -16.58 7.31
N ARG A 257 13.12 -16.82 6.50
CA ARG A 257 12.99 -17.41 5.16
C ARG A 257 12.46 -18.84 5.23
N LYS A 258 12.93 -19.66 6.18
CA LYS A 258 12.39 -21.02 6.42
C LYS A 258 10.92 -20.99 6.83
N LEU A 259 10.53 -20.06 7.71
CA LEU A 259 9.15 -19.89 8.14
C LEU A 259 8.25 -19.49 6.96
N VAL A 260 8.63 -18.46 6.20
CA VAL A 260 7.90 -18.02 5.00
C VAL A 260 7.78 -19.15 3.99
N TRP A 261 8.86 -19.90 3.75
CA TRP A 261 8.85 -21.04 2.85
C TRP A 261 7.89 -22.15 3.30
N GLY A 262 7.91 -22.51 4.59
CA GLY A 262 6.98 -23.50 5.14
C GLY A 262 5.51 -23.09 4.99
N LEU A 263 5.18 -21.82 5.20
CA LEU A 263 3.82 -21.30 4.97
C LEU A 263 3.39 -21.37 3.49
N ILE A 264 4.35 -21.25 2.57
CA ILE A 264 4.10 -21.45 1.15
C ILE A 264 3.92 -22.96 0.88
N GLU A 265 4.87 -23.82 1.20
CA GLU A 265 4.80 -25.26 0.89
C GLU A 265 3.59 -26.00 1.45
N LEU A 266 3.02 -25.57 2.58
CA LEU A 266 1.81 -26.18 3.17
C LEU A 266 0.57 -26.10 2.28
N ARG A 267 0.61 -25.32 1.18
CA ARG A 267 -0.35 -25.43 0.10
C ARG A 267 0.30 -26.17 -1.06
N GLU A 268 -0.38 -27.16 -1.62
CA GLU A 268 -0.04 -27.61 -2.96
C GLU A 268 -0.41 -26.46 -3.93
N TRP A 269 0.54 -25.58 -4.24
CA TRP A 269 0.37 -24.54 -5.27
C TRP A 269 0.46 -25.21 -6.65
N THR A 270 -0.55 -26.02 -6.99
CA THR A 270 -0.74 -26.65 -8.30
C THR A 270 -1.67 -25.84 -9.19
#